data_AF-A0CGW6-F1
#
_entry.id   AF-A0CGW6-F1
#
_cell.length_a   1.000
_cell.length_b   1.000
_cell.length_c   1.000
_cell.angle_alpha   90.00
_cell.angle_beta   90.00
_cell.angle_gamma   90.00
#
_symmetry.space_group_name_H-M   'P 1'
#
loop_
_entity.id
_entity.type
_entity.pdbx_description
1 polymer ?
#
loop_
_entity_poly.entity_id
_entity_poly.type
_entity_poly.pdbx_seq_one_letter_code
_entity_poly.pdbx_strand_id
1 'polypeptide(L)'
;MIGIYRSLVNTIPRFNIVYGYVPKRSPFDKTHYIENYIPRQIAYPKSRRPRLPQWDDEQTIWPVIPPSPILPRKKLLQQLENEEYERLQIIKPMTFPDFRVGDVIQVKWIHNMSEPTMNTYQGLCVGKRRSNSLDASFKFIFRYCGVEVFMNVKQNSPYLKEVTILKKGTGNIRNKMSIFKKKLSKQQLITPLMKKGKPVRRRDDPIRKRSSRSRTSISMLKLIDDPLLVEKPVEKKTKIIHKKKQAEQEAIVEPNDNTNKQQ
;
A
#
# COMPACT_ATOMS: atom_id res chain seq x y z
N MET A 1 0.28 21.16 16.03
CA MET A 1 1.69 20.75 15.87
C MET A 1 2.43 21.23 17.09
N ILE A 2 2.69 20.35 18.05
CA ILE A 2 3.40 20.71 19.28
C ILE A 2 4.89 20.52 18.98
N GLY A 3 5.55 21.63 18.67
CA GLY A 3 6.99 21.67 18.45
C GLY A 3 7.69 21.33 19.75
N ILE A 4 8.35 20.18 19.80
CA ILE A 4 9.26 19.83 20.88
C ILE A 4 10.52 20.67 20.64
N TYR A 5 10.52 21.88 21.18
CA TYR A 5 11.74 22.65 21.34
C TYR A 5 12.59 21.93 22.39
N ARG A 6 13.44 21.00 21.94
CA ARG A 6 14.60 20.61 22.73
C ARG A 6 15.44 21.87 22.88
N SER A 7 15.50 22.38 24.11
CA SER A 7 16.42 23.45 24.47
C SER A 7 17.84 22.96 24.18
N LEU A 8 18.38 23.35 23.03
CA LEU A 8 19.81 23.42 22.81
C LEU A 8 20.29 24.54 23.73
N VAL A 9 20.49 24.20 25.01
CA VAL A 9 21.17 25.08 25.94
C VAL A 9 22.55 25.27 25.35
N ASN A 10 22.82 26.49 24.90
CA ASN A 10 24.13 26.94 24.40
C ASN A 10 25.21 26.63 25.45
N THR A 11 25.81 25.45 25.35
CA THR A 11 27.09 25.15 25.95
C THR A 11 28.11 25.77 25.01
N ILE A 12 28.68 26.90 25.44
CA ILE A 12 29.86 27.49 24.81
C ILE A 12 30.87 26.35 24.65
N PRO A 13 31.28 25.99 23.42
CA PRO A 13 32.28 24.95 23.23
C PRO A 13 33.58 25.48 23.83
N ARG A 14 33.93 24.99 25.03
CA ARG A 14 35.33 24.98 25.43
C ARG A 14 36.03 24.10 24.39
N PHE A 15 37.16 24.57 23.86
CA PHE A 15 37.98 23.93 22.83
C PHE A 15 38.58 22.59 23.33
N ASN A 16 37.72 21.65 23.70
CA ASN A 16 38.10 20.28 23.95
C ASN A 16 37.79 19.50 22.68
N ILE A 17 38.84 19.04 22.04
CA ILE A 17 38.83 18.20 20.83
C ILE A 17 38.01 16.93 21.07
N VAL A 18 38.11 16.37 22.27
CA VAL A 18 37.26 15.28 22.74
C VAL A 18 35.98 15.84 23.38
N TYR A 19 34.85 15.63 22.72
CA TYR A 19 33.55 16.08 23.21
C TYR A 19 33.09 15.22 24.38
N GLY A 20 32.66 15.88 25.46
CA GLY A 20 32.10 15.23 26.65
C GLY A 20 31.08 16.13 27.33
N TYR A 21 30.17 15.53 28.11
CA TYR A 21 29.23 16.30 28.91
C TYR A 21 29.94 16.86 30.15
N VAL A 22 30.10 18.17 30.19
CA VAL A 22 30.63 18.90 31.36
C VAL A 22 29.50 19.73 31.97
N PRO A 23 29.04 19.43 33.20
CA PRO A 23 28.01 20.22 33.84
C PRO A 23 28.51 21.63 34.17
N LYS A 24 27.59 22.56 34.45
CA LYS A 24 27.97 23.90 34.92
C LYS A 24 28.70 23.77 36.26
N ARG A 25 29.93 24.28 36.34
CA ARG A 25 30.69 24.37 37.60
C ARG A 25 29.94 25.23 38.61
N SER A 26 30.14 24.95 39.90
CA SER A 26 29.54 25.76 40.96
C SER A 26 30.10 27.20 40.93
N PRO A 27 29.36 28.22 41.40
CA PRO A 27 29.86 29.59 41.46
C PRO A 27 31.13 29.76 42.32
N PHE A 28 31.33 28.86 43.27
CA PHE A 28 32.44 28.86 44.22
C PHE A 28 33.62 27.98 43.77
N ASP A 29 33.45 27.11 42.79
CA ASP A 29 34.53 26.29 42.24
C ASP A 29 35.35 27.07 41.18
N LYS A 30 36.35 27.82 41.66
CA LYS A 30 37.27 28.63 40.86
C LYS A 30 38.70 28.07 40.80
N THR A 31 38.84 26.76 41.01
CA THR A 31 40.13 26.04 41.07
C THR A 31 40.96 26.06 39.78
N HIS A 32 40.45 26.62 38.68
CA HIS A 32 41.12 26.61 37.37
C HIS A 32 42.31 27.58 37.30
N TYR A 33 42.31 28.64 38.12
CA TYR A 33 43.39 29.61 38.20
C TYR A 33 43.49 30.15 39.62
N ILE A 34 44.69 30.09 40.20
CA ILE A 34 45.04 30.67 41.48
C ILE A 34 46.43 31.29 41.35
N GLU A 35 46.65 32.45 41.96
CA GLU A 35 47.95 33.16 41.90
C GLU A 35 49.06 32.34 42.55
N ASN A 36 48.74 31.67 43.67
CA ASN A 36 49.69 30.91 44.47
C ASN A 36 49.83 29.45 44.01
N TYR A 37 49.87 29.20 42.69
CA TYR A 37 50.07 27.85 42.17
C TYR A 37 51.57 27.50 42.12
N ILE A 38 51.97 26.48 42.88
CA ILE A 38 53.33 25.91 42.82
C ILE A 38 53.24 24.56 42.10
N PRO A 39 53.99 24.34 41.00
CA PRO A 39 53.97 23.07 40.28
C PRO A 39 54.57 21.95 41.14
N ARG A 40 54.16 20.70 40.85
CA ARG A 40 54.62 19.53 41.58
C ARG A 40 56.14 19.33 41.44
N GLN A 41 56.86 19.35 42.56
CA GLN A 41 58.33 19.17 42.59
C GLN A 41 58.77 17.69 42.50
N ILE A 42 57.90 16.77 42.94
CA ILE A 42 58.20 15.33 43.01
C ILE A 42 57.78 14.64 41.71
N ALA A 43 58.62 13.73 41.20
CA ALA A 43 58.32 12.91 40.03
C ALA A 43 57.01 12.11 40.19
N TYR A 44 56.34 11.80 39.08
CA TYR A 44 55.18 10.90 39.09
C TYR A 44 55.58 9.47 39.44
N PRO A 45 54.68 8.68 40.08
CA PRO A 45 54.93 7.28 40.31
C PRO A 45 55.16 6.57 38.98
N LYS A 46 56.04 5.56 38.96
CA LYS A 46 56.40 4.80 37.75
C LYS A 46 55.20 4.12 37.07
N SER A 47 54.11 3.89 37.80
CA SER A 47 52.86 3.32 37.27
C SER A 47 52.03 4.30 36.46
N ARG A 48 52.29 5.62 36.57
CA ARG A 48 51.55 6.63 35.80
C ARG A 48 51.95 6.54 34.33
N ARG A 49 50.98 6.17 33.50
CA ARG A 49 51.12 6.19 32.04
C ARG A 49 51.05 7.63 31.51
N PRO A 50 51.79 7.97 30.45
CA PRO A 50 51.64 9.26 29.78
C PRO A 50 50.21 9.40 29.21
N ARG A 51 49.75 10.65 29.09
CA ARG A 51 48.46 10.96 28.45
C ARG A 51 48.57 10.63 26.95
N LEU A 52 47.49 10.11 26.38
CA LEU A 52 47.42 9.77 24.97
C LEU A 52 47.38 11.04 24.07
N PRO A 53 48.05 11.07 22.91
CA PRO A 53 48.02 12.22 21.99
C PRO A 53 46.62 12.56 21.47
N GLN A 54 45.76 11.56 21.30
CA GLN A 54 44.41 11.73 20.75
C GLN A 54 43.51 12.68 21.57
N TRP A 55 43.89 12.99 22.82
CA TRP A 55 43.16 13.96 23.62
C TRP A 55 43.37 15.41 23.19
N ASP A 56 44.50 15.70 22.56
CA ASP A 56 44.94 17.04 22.15
C ASP A 56 45.09 17.16 20.61
N ASP A 57 44.89 16.06 19.86
CA ASP A 57 44.95 16.03 18.39
C ASP A 57 43.65 16.52 17.72
N GLU A 58 43.65 17.71 17.08
CA GLU A 58 42.45 18.33 16.47
C GLU A 58 41.73 17.46 15.43
N GLN A 59 42.44 16.51 14.82
CA GLN A 59 41.90 15.57 13.84
C GLN A 59 41.10 14.42 14.48
N THR A 60 41.19 14.25 15.80
CA THR A 60 40.49 13.18 16.52
C THR A 60 39.03 13.53 16.72
N ILE A 61 38.14 12.79 16.06
CA ILE A 61 36.69 12.91 16.25
C ILE A 61 36.24 11.90 17.30
N TRP A 62 35.83 12.38 18.48
CA TRP A 62 35.27 11.55 19.54
C TRP A 62 34.11 12.25 20.28
N PRO A 63 32.99 11.56 20.56
CA PRO A 63 32.69 10.17 20.20
C PRO A 63 32.23 10.03 18.74
N VAL A 64 32.56 8.90 18.11
CA VAL A 64 31.89 8.48 16.86
C VAL A 64 30.51 7.96 17.25
N ILE A 65 29.46 8.74 16.96
CA ILE A 65 28.07 8.35 17.27
C ILE A 65 27.51 7.60 16.06
N PRO A 66 27.39 6.26 16.11
CA PRO A 66 26.76 5.54 15.02
C PRO A 66 25.28 5.93 14.93
N PRO A 67 24.72 6.06 13.72
CA PRO A 67 23.28 6.27 13.57
C PRO A 67 22.54 5.08 14.16
N SER A 68 21.40 5.34 14.82
CA SER A 68 20.55 4.24 15.27
C SER A 68 20.02 3.48 14.05
N PRO A 69 20.13 2.14 14.02
CA PRO A 69 19.70 1.36 12.86
C PRO A 69 18.19 1.38 12.63
N ILE A 70 17.41 1.79 13.64
CA ILE A 70 15.96 1.57 13.67
C ILE A 70 15.23 2.88 13.99
N LEU A 71 14.28 3.23 13.12
CA LEU A 71 13.25 4.25 13.38
C LEU A 71 12.33 3.83 14.54
N PRO A 72 11.65 4.77 15.22
CA PRO A 72 10.80 4.44 16.37
C PRO A 72 9.87 3.23 16.12
N ARG A 73 9.87 2.28 17.06
CA ARG A 73 9.34 0.91 16.98
C ARG A 73 7.98 0.72 16.28
N LYS A 74 7.04 1.67 16.45
CA LYS A 74 5.69 1.58 15.84
C LYS A 74 5.71 1.70 14.31
N LYS A 75 6.63 2.50 13.76
CA LYS A 75 6.74 2.70 12.31
C LYS A 75 7.36 1.48 11.63
N LEU A 76 8.32 0.84 12.29
CA LEU A 76 8.97 -0.37 11.77
C LEU A 76 7.98 -1.52 11.57
N LEU A 77 7.10 -1.78 12.55
CA LEU A 77 6.09 -2.84 12.43
C LEU A 77 5.15 -2.57 11.25
N GLN A 78 4.71 -1.33 11.06
CA GLN A 78 3.86 -0.97 9.92
C GLN A 78 4.59 -1.11 8.58
N GLN A 79 5.88 -0.79 8.52
CA GLN A 79 6.70 -0.97 7.32
C GLN A 79 6.82 -2.46 6.96
N LEU A 80 7.10 -3.32 7.95
CA LEU A 80 7.14 -4.77 7.75
C LEU A 80 5.77 -5.32 7.32
N GLU A 81 4.67 -4.86 7.91
CA GLU A 81 3.31 -5.25 7.51
C GLU A 81 3.00 -4.87 6.05
N ASN A 82 3.44 -3.69 5.61
CA ASN A 82 3.24 -3.22 4.24
C ASN A 82 4.11 -4.01 3.25
N GLU A 83 5.37 -4.26 3.60
CA GLU A 83 6.30 -5.04 2.76
C GLU A 83 5.78 -6.46 2.54
N GLU A 84 5.31 -7.14 3.59
CA GLU A 84 4.69 -8.45 3.47
C GLU A 84 3.38 -8.42 2.66
N TYR A 85 2.57 -7.37 2.83
CA TYR A 85 1.37 -7.19 2.01
C TYR A 85 1.71 -7.07 0.52
N GLU A 86 2.72 -6.27 0.17
CA GLU A 86 3.18 -6.11 -1.21
C GLU A 86 3.77 -7.40 -1.78
N ARG A 87 4.59 -8.13 -0.99
CA ARG A 87 5.10 -9.45 -1.35
C ARG A 87 3.96 -10.43 -1.69
N LEU A 88 2.92 -10.48 -0.86
CA LEU A 88 1.77 -11.35 -1.10
C LEU A 88 0.97 -10.96 -2.36
N GLN A 89 0.84 -9.67 -2.67
CA GLN A 89 0.20 -9.22 -3.90
C GLN A 89 0.96 -9.67 -5.15
N ILE A 90 2.30 -9.75 -5.08
CA ILE A 90 3.15 -10.26 -6.17
C ILE A 90 3.03 -11.78 -6.29
N ILE A 91 3.16 -12.51 -5.19
CA ILE A 91 3.10 -13.99 -5.17
C ILE A 91 1.71 -14.48 -5.60
N LYS A 92 0.66 -13.78 -5.19
CA LYS A 92 -0.72 -14.13 -5.43
C LYS A 92 -1.47 -12.89 -5.94
N PRO A 93 -1.43 -12.63 -7.26
CA PRO A 93 -2.17 -11.53 -7.85
C PRO A 93 -3.67 -11.84 -7.86
N MET A 94 -4.31 -11.74 -6.69
CA MET A 94 -5.76 -11.82 -6.55
C MET A 94 -6.34 -10.41 -6.56
N THR A 95 -7.13 -10.11 -7.57
CA THR A 95 -7.90 -8.86 -7.61
C THR A 95 -9.14 -9.00 -6.73
N PHE A 96 -9.11 -8.35 -5.56
CA PHE A 96 -10.30 -8.28 -4.70
C PHE A 96 -11.32 -7.29 -5.26
N PRO A 97 -12.59 -7.67 -5.42
CA PRO A 97 -13.62 -6.71 -5.80
C PRO A 97 -13.92 -5.74 -4.64
N ASP A 98 -14.34 -4.49 -4.94
CA ASP A 98 -14.78 -3.53 -3.91
C ASP A 98 -16.17 -3.90 -3.36
N PHE A 99 -16.19 -4.89 -2.46
CA PHE A 99 -17.38 -5.27 -1.72
C PHE A 99 -17.51 -4.49 -0.41
N ARG A 100 -18.76 -4.28 -0.01
CA ARG A 100 -19.14 -3.56 1.21
C ARG A 100 -20.01 -4.44 2.11
N VAL A 101 -20.25 -3.95 3.32
CA VAL A 101 -21.22 -4.57 4.21
C VAL A 101 -22.62 -4.46 3.61
N GLY A 102 -23.38 -5.55 3.67
CA GLY A 102 -24.69 -5.69 3.05
C GLY A 102 -24.67 -6.28 1.63
N ASP A 103 -23.49 -6.56 1.07
CA ASP A 103 -23.36 -7.29 -0.20
C ASP A 103 -23.48 -8.79 0.00
N VAL A 104 -24.03 -9.46 -1.01
CA VAL A 104 -24.01 -10.91 -1.10
C VAL A 104 -22.77 -11.32 -1.89
N ILE A 105 -21.89 -12.04 -1.22
CA ILE A 105 -20.59 -12.46 -1.73
C ILE A 105 -20.55 -13.99 -1.84
N GLN A 106 -19.78 -14.47 -2.81
CA GLN A 106 -19.40 -15.87 -2.91
C GLN A 106 -17.91 -15.98 -2.66
N VAL A 107 -17.53 -16.89 -1.77
CA VAL A 107 -16.16 -17.10 -1.32
C VAL A 107 -15.77 -18.53 -1.67
N LYS A 108 -14.71 -18.71 -2.47
CA LYS A 108 -14.09 -20.01 -2.73
C LYS A 108 -12.96 -20.23 -1.73
N TRP A 109 -13.12 -21.18 -0.83
CA TRP A 109 -12.19 -21.47 0.25
C TRP A 109 -11.62 -22.89 0.15
N ILE A 110 -10.31 -23.01 0.36
CA ILE A 110 -9.61 -24.29 0.42
C ILE A 110 -9.52 -24.75 1.88
N HIS A 111 -9.83 -26.00 2.15
CA HIS A 111 -9.67 -26.59 3.49
C HIS A 111 -8.27 -27.18 3.71
N ASN A 112 -7.70 -27.82 2.69
CA ASN A 112 -6.39 -28.44 2.79
C ASN A 112 -5.46 -27.97 1.65
N MET A 113 -4.21 -27.62 1.97
CA MET A 113 -3.25 -27.12 0.98
C MET A 113 -2.66 -28.24 0.12
N SER A 114 -2.49 -29.44 0.68
CA SER A 114 -1.92 -30.60 -0.02
C SER A 114 -2.91 -31.17 -1.05
N GLU A 115 -4.17 -31.29 -0.66
CA GLU A 115 -5.27 -31.72 -1.54
C GLU A 115 -6.30 -30.58 -1.61
N PRO A 116 -6.32 -29.77 -2.69
CA PRO A 116 -7.11 -28.55 -2.75
C PRO A 116 -8.60 -28.86 -2.97
N THR A 117 -9.25 -29.36 -1.93
CA THR A 117 -10.71 -29.47 -1.86
C THR A 117 -11.29 -28.07 -1.65
N MET A 118 -12.03 -27.59 -2.65
CA MET A 118 -12.58 -26.24 -2.68
C MET A 118 -14.06 -26.25 -2.35
N ASN A 119 -14.43 -25.49 -1.32
CA ASN A 119 -15.82 -25.25 -0.98
C ASN A 119 -16.21 -23.82 -1.37
N THR A 120 -17.39 -23.67 -1.96
CA THR A 120 -17.94 -22.36 -2.29
C THR A 120 -19.02 -22.00 -1.31
N TYR A 121 -18.87 -20.84 -0.67
CA TYR A 121 -19.80 -20.33 0.33
C TYR A 121 -20.44 -19.05 -0.18
N GLN A 122 -21.77 -19.03 -0.23
CA GLN A 122 -22.54 -17.84 -0.58
C GLN A 122 -23.18 -17.26 0.68
N GLY A 123 -22.98 -15.97 0.92
CA GLY A 123 -23.55 -15.34 2.09
C GLY A 123 -23.51 -13.82 2.09
N LEU A 124 -24.07 -13.25 3.15
CA LEU A 124 -24.17 -11.81 3.34
C LEU A 124 -22.94 -11.29 4.09
N CYS A 125 -22.26 -10.28 3.53
CA CYS A 125 -21.15 -9.60 4.19
C CYS A 125 -21.66 -8.72 5.33
N VAL A 126 -21.12 -8.94 6.53
CA VAL A 126 -21.58 -8.33 7.79
C VAL A 126 -20.59 -7.30 8.32
N GLY A 127 -19.31 -7.46 8.06
CA GLY A 127 -18.30 -6.55 8.56
C GLY A 127 -16.99 -6.67 7.81
N LYS A 128 -16.30 -5.54 7.67
CA LYS A 128 -14.92 -5.48 7.17
C LYS A 128 -14.02 -4.92 8.27
N ARG A 129 -12.80 -5.43 8.38
CA ARG A 129 -11.79 -5.00 9.34
C ARG A 129 -10.48 -4.76 8.62
N ARG A 130 -9.81 -3.66 8.98
CA ARG A 130 -8.45 -3.31 8.53
C ARG A 130 -8.27 -3.47 7.01
N SER A 131 -9.13 -2.82 6.22
CA SER A 131 -9.00 -2.80 4.76
C SER A 131 -7.62 -2.30 4.33
N ASN A 132 -7.05 -2.88 3.26
CA ASN A 132 -5.75 -2.50 2.69
C ASN A 132 -4.58 -2.68 3.67
N SER A 133 -4.64 -3.75 4.47
CA SER A 133 -3.53 -4.14 5.36
C SER A 133 -3.29 -5.64 5.24
N LEU A 134 -2.16 -6.13 5.76
CA LEU A 134 -1.86 -7.55 5.82
C LEU A 134 -2.94 -8.35 6.56
N ASP A 135 -3.45 -7.81 7.67
CA ASP A 135 -4.46 -8.43 8.53
C ASP A 135 -5.91 -8.09 8.09
N ALA A 136 -6.10 -7.72 6.83
CA ALA A 136 -7.43 -7.41 6.31
C ALA A 136 -8.35 -8.63 6.41
N SER A 137 -9.53 -8.42 6.99
CA SER A 137 -10.50 -9.49 7.19
C SER A 137 -11.93 -9.02 6.97
N PHE A 138 -12.81 -9.95 6.64
CA PHE A 138 -14.23 -9.69 6.55
C PHE A 138 -15.02 -10.84 7.18
N LYS A 139 -16.18 -10.49 7.74
CA LYS A 139 -17.11 -11.44 8.33
C LYS A 139 -18.31 -11.55 7.41
N PHE A 140 -18.74 -12.77 7.13
CA PHE A 140 -19.99 -12.99 6.42
C PHE A 140 -20.77 -14.14 7.06
N ILE A 141 -22.08 -14.11 6.87
CA ILE A 141 -23.01 -15.11 7.36
C ILE A 141 -23.51 -15.91 6.17
N PHE A 142 -23.52 -17.22 6.30
CA PHE A 142 -24.12 -18.12 5.34
C PHE A 142 -24.82 -19.27 6.06
N ARG A 143 -25.62 -20.05 5.33
CA ARG A 143 -26.15 -21.32 5.86
C ARG A 143 -25.45 -22.48 5.18
N TYR A 144 -24.89 -23.37 5.99
CA TYR A 144 -24.28 -24.62 5.55
C TYR A 144 -25.11 -25.78 6.09
N CYS A 145 -25.60 -26.65 5.21
CA CYS A 145 -26.44 -27.81 5.58
C CYS A 145 -27.59 -27.45 6.55
N GLY A 146 -28.21 -26.27 6.36
CA GLY A 146 -29.32 -25.79 7.21
C GLY A 146 -28.91 -25.06 8.49
N VAL A 147 -27.63 -25.04 8.86
CA VAL A 147 -27.12 -24.33 10.04
C VAL A 147 -26.57 -22.97 9.63
N GLU A 148 -26.92 -21.92 10.38
CA GLU A 148 -26.35 -20.58 10.20
C GLU A 148 -24.93 -20.51 10.78
N VAL A 149 -23.97 -20.11 9.95
CA VAL A 149 -22.55 -20.07 10.30
C VAL A 149 -22.03 -18.67 10.10
N PHE A 150 -21.26 -18.20 11.08
CA PHE A 150 -20.50 -16.96 11.03
C PHE A 150 -19.04 -17.28 10.73
N MET A 151 -18.55 -16.86 9.58
CA MET A 151 -17.13 -17.07 9.23
C MET A 151 -16.41 -15.73 9.12
N ASN A 152 -15.21 -15.69 9.71
CA ASN A 152 -14.28 -14.58 9.58
C ASN A 152 -13.17 -14.98 8.63
N VAL A 153 -13.15 -14.37 7.45
CA VAL A 153 -12.19 -14.69 6.39
C VAL A 153 -11.11 -13.62 6.33
N LYS A 154 -9.86 -14.08 6.30
CA LYS A 154 -8.67 -13.24 6.06
C LYS A 154 -8.50 -13.06 4.54
N GLN A 155 -8.42 -11.82 4.08
CA GLN A 155 -8.33 -11.48 2.66
C GLN A 155 -7.02 -11.99 2.06
N ASN A 156 -5.91 -11.76 2.75
CA ASN A 156 -4.59 -12.15 2.24
C ASN A 156 -4.20 -13.58 2.62
N SER A 157 -5.18 -14.42 2.98
CA SER A 157 -4.92 -15.83 3.33
C SER A 157 -4.55 -16.66 2.09
N PRO A 158 -3.62 -17.61 2.20
CA PRO A 158 -3.32 -18.54 1.11
C PRO A 158 -4.55 -19.41 0.75
N TYR A 159 -5.37 -19.75 1.73
CA TYR A 159 -6.56 -20.62 1.58
C TYR A 159 -7.71 -19.98 0.79
N LEU A 160 -7.76 -18.66 0.68
CA LEU A 160 -8.80 -17.96 -0.07
C LEU A 160 -8.48 -17.96 -1.56
N LYS A 161 -9.30 -18.54 -2.44
CA LYS A 161 -8.99 -18.57 -3.89
C LYS A 161 -9.66 -17.47 -4.69
N GLU A 162 -10.91 -17.17 -4.38
CA GLU A 162 -11.67 -16.17 -5.13
C GLU A 162 -12.78 -15.59 -4.26
N VAL A 163 -13.02 -14.29 -4.42
CA VAL A 163 -14.20 -13.62 -3.87
C VAL A 163 -14.93 -12.94 -5.01
N THR A 164 -16.18 -13.33 -5.24
CA THR A 164 -17.06 -12.69 -6.23
C THR A 164 -18.24 -12.03 -5.56
N ILE A 165 -18.70 -10.91 -6.12
CA ILE A 165 -19.91 -10.24 -5.65
C ILE A 165 -21.07 -10.74 -6.50
N LEU A 166 -22.04 -11.40 -5.87
CA LEU A 166 -23.24 -11.87 -6.56
C LEU A 166 -24.27 -10.75 -6.67
N LYS A 167 -24.56 -10.08 -5.54
CA LYS A 167 -25.54 -9.00 -5.48
C LYS A 167 -25.02 -7.85 -4.64
N LYS A 168 -25.14 -6.63 -5.16
CA LYS A 168 -24.72 -5.40 -4.49
C LYS A 168 -25.85 -4.84 -3.64
N GLY A 169 -25.58 -4.56 -2.37
CA GLY A 169 -26.43 -3.79 -1.48
C GLY A 169 -26.41 -2.29 -1.80
N THR A 170 -27.44 -1.59 -1.38
CA THR A 170 -27.63 -0.16 -1.66
C THR A 170 -27.97 0.62 -0.39
N GLY A 171 -27.51 1.88 -0.38
CA GLY A 171 -27.75 2.82 0.72
C GLY A 171 -26.54 3.03 1.63
N ASN A 172 -26.72 3.89 2.63
CA ASN A 172 -25.71 4.18 3.65
C ASN A 172 -25.89 3.20 4.83
N ILE A 173 -25.16 2.07 4.77
CA ILE A 173 -25.18 1.00 5.77
C ILE A 173 -23.94 1.16 6.67
N ARG A 174 -24.05 0.73 7.94
CA ARG A 174 -22.92 0.72 8.88
C ARG A 174 -21.82 -0.23 8.39
N ASN A 175 -20.55 0.13 8.60
CA ASN A 175 -19.38 -0.68 8.23
C ASN A 175 -19.24 -2.02 8.99
N LYS A 176 -20.03 -2.22 10.04
CA LYS A 176 -20.13 -3.48 10.79
C LYS A 176 -21.54 -3.64 11.31
N MET A 177 -22.17 -4.76 11.01
CA MET A 177 -23.50 -5.11 11.47
C MET A 177 -23.42 -6.15 12.60
N SER A 178 -23.41 -5.70 13.84
CA SER A 178 -23.46 -6.57 15.02
C SER A 178 -24.87 -6.98 15.44
N ILE A 179 -25.90 -6.59 14.67
CA ILE A 179 -27.31 -6.61 15.11
C ILE A 179 -28.00 -7.95 14.85
N PHE A 180 -27.37 -8.90 14.15
CA PHE A 180 -27.95 -10.22 13.89
C PHE A 180 -27.96 -11.09 15.16
N LYS A 181 -28.86 -10.76 16.09
CA LYS A 181 -29.17 -11.54 17.29
C LYS A 181 -30.24 -12.62 17.00
N LYS A 182 -31.02 -12.44 15.93
CA LYS A 182 -32.03 -13.39 15.46
C LYS A 182 -31.46 -14.19 14.30
N LYS A 183 -31.81 -15.48 14.24
CA LYS A 183 -31.41 -16.36 13.13
C LYS A 183 -32.01 -15.86 11.82
N LEU A 184 -31.19 -15.71 10.80
CA LEU A 184 -31.63 -15.23 9.49
C LEU A 184 -32.15 -16.39 8.63
N SER A 185 -33.20 -16.12 7.86
CA SER A 185 -33.69 -17.09 6.88
C SER A 185 -32.70 -17.25 5.72
N LYS A 186 -32.76 -18.37 4.99
CA LYS A 186 -31.92 -18.60 3.81
C LYS A 186 -32.11 -17.49 2.77
N GLN A 187 -33.35 -17.05 2.58
CA GLN A 187 -33.69 -15.97 1.64
C GLN A 187 -33.11 -14.61 2.09
N GLN A 188 -33.11 -14.31 3.39
CA GLN A 188 -32.52 -13.09 3.93
C GLN A 188 -31.00 -13.00 3.71
N LEU A 189 -30.30 -14.14 3.66
CA LEU A 189 -28.85 -14.19 3.43
C LEU A 189 -28.47 -14.06 1.94
N ILE A 190 -29.37 -14.45 1.04
CA ILE A 190 -29.19 -14.36 -0.42
C ILE A 190 -29.66 -13.02 -0.98
N THR A 191 -30.42 -12.26 -0.18
CA THR A 191 -30.89 -10.93 -0.55
C THR A 191 -29.91 -9.88 -0.03
N PRO A 192 -29.44 -8.97 -0.90
CA PRO A 192 -28.58 -7.88 -0.45
C PRO A 192 -29.38 -6.90 0.40
N LEU A 193 -28.69 -6.20 1.29
CA LEU A 193 -29.35 -5.17 2.09
C LEU A 193 -29.59 -3.92 1.24
N MET A 194 -30.85 -3.54 1.12
CA MET A 194 -31.27 -2.37 0.37
C MET A 194 -32.04 -1.44 1.31
N LYS A 195 -31.53 -0.21 1.50
CA LYS A 195 -32.29 0.83 2.20
C LYS A 195 -33.27 1.47 1.21
N LYS A 196 -34.56 1.57 1.58
CA LYS A 196 -35.55 2.32 0.80
C LYS A 196 -35.06 3.77 0.63
N GLY A 197 -34.90 4.23 -0.61
CA GLY A 197 -34.40 5.57 -0.94
C GLY A 197 -33.45 5.61 -2.14
N LYS A 198 -32.90 6.79 -2.44
CA LYS A 198 -31.96 6.97 -3.56
C LYS A 198 -30.69 6.13 -3.33
N PRO A 199 -30.26 5.31 -4.30
CA PRO A 199 -29.07 4.48 -4.15
C PRO A 199 -27.82 5.38 -4.03
N VAL A 200 -27.03 5.17 -2.97
CA VAL A 200 -25.72 5.80 -2.85
C VAL A 200 -24.80 5.16 -3.90
N ARG A 201 -24.42 5.94 -4.91
CA ARG A 201 -23.56 5.49 -6.01
C ARG A 201 -22.17 5.11 -5.50
N ARG A 202 -21.74 3.87 -5.77
CA ARG A 202 -20.38 3.39 -5.49
C ARG A 202 -19.39 4.04 -6.44
N ARG A 203 -18.10 3.98 -6.09
CA ARG A 203 -17.04 4.48 -6.97
C ARG A 203 -16.97 3.67 -8.27
N ASP A 204 -17.26 2.38 -8.18
CA ASP A 204 -17.18 1.46 -9.31
C ASP A 204 -18.42 1.38 -10.17
N ASP A 205 -19.49 2.11 -9.82
CA ASP A 205 -20.69 2.13 -10.65
C ASP A 205 -20.37 2.84 -11.97
N PRO A 206 -20.67 2.21 -13.13
CA PRO A 206 -20.28 2.74 -14.45
C PRO A 206 -20.84 4.14 -14.71
N ILE A 207 -22.01 4.44 -14.14
CA ILE A 207 -22.68 5.74 -14.21
C ILE A 207 -21.84 6.86 -13.57
N ARG A 208 -21.13 6.57 -12.47
CA ARG A 208 -20.29 7.58 -11.78
C ARG A 208 -18.98 7.83 -12.53
N LYS A 209 -18.37 6.78 -13.09
CA LYS A 209 -17.11 6.90 -13.87
C LYS A 209 -17.23 7.82 -15.09
N ARG A 210 -18.43 7.91 -15.69
CA ARG A 210 -18.70 8.86 -16.79
C ARG A 210 -18.70 10.33 -16.33
N SER A 211 -19.24 10.62 -15.14
CA SER A 211 -19.36 12.00 -14.62
C SER A 211 -18.05 12.62 -14.13
N SER A 212 -17.06 11.81 -13.74
CA SER A 212 -15.76 12.30 -13.29
C SER A 212 -14.81 12.57 -14.46
N ARG A 213 -14.87 11.76 -15.53
CA ARG A 213 -14.05 11.97 -16.74
C ARG A 213 -14.45 13.21 -17.52
N SER A 214 -15.70 13.66 -17.45
CA SER A 214 -16.12 14.88 -18.16
C SER A 214 -15.70 16.19 -17.49
N ARG A 215 -15.33 16.17 -16.20
CA ARG A 215 -15.00 17.39 -15.44
C ARG A 215 -13.53 17.77 -15.45
N THR A 216 -12.62 16.87 -15.83
CA THR A 216 -11.17 17.11 -15.74
C THR A 216 -10.45 17.23 -17.10
N SER A 217 -11.17 17.41 -18.20
CA SER A 217 -10.52 17.61 -19.51
C SER A 217 -11.36 18.39 -20.52
N ILE A 218 -12.07 19.42 -20.07
CA ILE A 218 -12.23 20.60 -20.92
C ILE A 218 -11.06 21.49 -20.52
N SER A 219 -9.88 21.16 -21.06
CA SER A 219 -8.73 22.04 -21.02
C SER A 219 -9.17 23.38 -21.60
N MET A 220 -8.83 24.49 -20.95
CA MET A 220 -9.05 25.84 -21.50
C MET A 220 -8.46 26.00 -22.92
N LEU A 221 -7.53 25.10 -23.31
CA LEU A 221 -6.97 24.98 -24.64
C LEU A 221 -7.97 24.57 -25.75
N LYS A 222 -9.18 24.08 -25.42
CA LYS A 222 -10.23 23.79 -26.40
C LYS A 222 -11.19 24.97 -26.63
N LEU A 223 -11.04 26.06 -25.89
CA LEU A 223 -11.83 27.29 -26.01
C LEU A 223 -11.07 28.40 -26.75
N ILE A 224 -9.82 28.15 -27.11
CA ILE A 224 -9.00 29.05 -27.93
C ILE A 224 -9.01 28.44 -29.33
N ASP A 225 -9.73 29.07 -30.26
CA ASP A 225 -9.61 28.77 -31.68
C ASP A 225 -8.27 29.35 -32.18
N ASP A 226 -7.17 28.66 -31.84
CA ASP A 226 -5.82 29.02 -32.25
C ASP A 226 -5.61 28.53 -33.69
N PRO A 227 -5.40 29.40 -34.69
CA PRO A 227 -5.27 29.01 -36.10
C PRO A 227 -4.01 28.16 -36.39
N LEU A 228 -3.10 28.02 -35.41
CA LEU A 228 -1.89 27.20 -35.48
C LEU A 228 -2.08 25.74 -34.99
N LEU A 229 -3.20 25.44 -34.31
CA LEU A 229 -3.48 24.11 -33.72
C LEU A 229 -4.55 23.32 -34.49
N VAL A 230 -4.91 23.76 -35.70
CA VAL A 230 -5.75 22.97 -36.62
C VAL A 230 -4.94 21.75 -37.07
N GLU A 231 -5.03 20.66 -36.30
CA GLU A 231 -4.56 19.35 -36.72
C GLU A 231 -5.28 18.97 -38.00
N LYS A 232 -4.56 19.02 -39.14
CA LYS A 232 -5.04 18.45 -40.40
C LYS A 232 -5.41 16.99 -40.12
N PRO A 233 -6.60 16.51 -40.54
CA PRO A 233 -7.00 15.14 -40.27
C PRO A 233 -5.98 14.19 -40.91
N VAL A 234 -5.29 13.43 -40.08
CA VAL A 234 -4.41 12.34 -40.52
C VAL A 234 -5.30 11.29 -41.17
N GLU A 235 -5.31 11.26 -42.49
CA GLU A 235 -5.95 10.21 -43.27
C GLU A 235 -5.33 8.86 -42.90
N LYS A 236 -6.16 7.97 -42.35
CA LYS A 236 -5.79 6.62 -41.97
C LYS A 236 -5.41 5.81 -43.23
N LYS A 237 -4.12 5.80 -43.59
CA LYS A 237 -3.53 4.90 -44.60
C LYS A 237 -3.44 3.43 -44.15
N THR A 238 -4.50 2.90 -43.53
CA THR A 238 -4.55 1.49 -43.10
C THR A 238 -5.53 0.63 -43.90
N LYS A 239 -6.33 1.21 -44.80
CA LYS A 239 -7.25 0.45 -45.67
C LYS A 239 -6.67 0.02 -47.02
N ILE A 240 -5.56 0.61 -47.48
CA ILE A 240 -4.99 0.30 -48.81
C ILE A 240 -4.10 -0.95 -48.78
N ILE A 241 -3.44 -1.23 -47.63
CA ILE A 241 -2.48 -2.34 -47.53
C ILE A 241 -3.20 -3.71 -47.48
N HIS A 242 -4.39 -3.80 -46.87
CA HIS A 242 -5.13 -5.06 -46.83
C HIS A 242 -5.82 -5.41 -48.14
N LYS A 243 -6.28 -4.42 -48.92
CA LYS A 243 -6.94 -4.67 -50.21
C LYS A 243 -5.95 -5.10 -51.31
N LYS A 244 -4.70 -4.61 -51.26
CA LYS A 244 -3.64 -5.01 -52.20
C LYS A 244 -3.11 -6.42 -51.92
N LYS A 245 -2.97 -6.80 -50.64
CA LYS A 245 -2.58 -8.17 -50.25
C LYS A 245 -3.65 -9.22 -50.55
N GLN A 246 -4.94 -8.89 -50.48
CA GLN A 246 -6.02 -9.81 -50.84
C GLN A 246 -6.11 -10.03 -52.35
N ALA A 247 -5.92 -8.99 -53.17
CA ALA A 247 -5.90 -9.11 -54.63
C ALA A 247 -4.67 -9.88 -55.16
N GLU A 248 -3.51 -9.79 -54.51
CA GLU A 248 -2.32 -10.59 -54.87
C GLU A 248 -2.46 -12.07 -54.45
N GLN A 249 -3.26 -12.39 -53.43
CA GLN A 249 -3.50 -13.77 -53.00
C GLN A 249 -4.58 -14.47 -53.82
N GLU A 250 -5.58 -13.74 -54.33
CA GLU A 250 -6.63 -14.28 -55.21
C GLU A 250 -6.15 -14.50 -56.66
N ALA A 251 -5.05 -13.87 -57.10
CA ALA A 251 -4.48 -14.07 -58.43
C ALA A 251 -3.55 -15.30 -58.54
N ILE A 252 -3.22 -15.96 -57.42
CA ILE A 252 -2.23 -17.06 -57.35
C ILE A 252 -2.91 -18.43 -57.18
N VAL A 253 -4.23 -18.50 -56.97
CA VAL A 253 -4.98 -19.74 -56.72
C VAL A 253 -5.99 -20.02 -57.83
N GLU A 254 -5.47 -20.66 -58.88
CA GLU A 254 -6.10 -21.65 -59.79
C GLU A 254 -7.08 -21.25 -60.92
N PRO A 255 -7.22 -22.07 -62.01
CA PRO A 255 -6.50 -23.32 -62.35
C PRO A 255 -5.94 -23.38 -63.79
N ASN A 256 -4.79 -24.07 -63.92
CA ASN A 256 -4.48 -24.82 -65.15
C ASN A 256 -5.30 -26.13 -65.15
N ASP A 257 -5.49 -26.65 -66.36
CA ASP A 257 -5.98 -27.97 -66.73
C ASP A 257 -7.49 -28.10 -66.95
N ASN A 258 -7.89 -27.93 -68.22
CA ASN A 258 -8.75 -28.87 -68.92
C ASN A 258 -8.70 -28.65 -70.45
N THR A 259 -7.67 -29.21 -71.09
CA THR A 259 -7.73 -29.61 -72.50
C THR A 259 -7.18 -31.01 -72.63
N ASN A 260 -8.07 -32.01 -72.65
CA ASN A 260 -7.89 -33.23 -73.44
C ASN A 260 -9.15 -34.08 -73.40
N LYS A 261 -9.89 -34.10 -74.51
CA LYS A 261 -10.65 -35.25 -74.99
C LYS A 261 -10.99 -35.06 -76.48
N GLN A 262 -10.55 -36.04 -77.28
CA GLN A 262 -10.95 -36.39 -78.66
C GLN A 262 -10.35 -35.47 -79.75
N GLN A 263 -9.58 -35.94 -80.73
CA GLN A 263 -9.57 -37.22 -81.46
C GLN A 263 -8.17 -37.81 -81.60
#